data_AF-A0A9Q1HAP6-F1
#
_entry.id   AF-A0A9Q1HAP6-F1
#
_cell.length_a   1.000
_cell.length_b   1.000
_cell.length_c   1.000
_cell.angle_alpha   90.00
_cell.angle_beta   90.00
_cell.angle_gamma   90.00
#
_symmetry.space_group_name_H-M   'P 1'
#
loop_
_entity.id
_entity.type
_entity.pdbx_description
1 polymer ?
#
loop_
_entity_poly.entity_id
_entity_poly.type
_entity_poly.pdbx_seq_one_letter_code
_entity_poly.pdbx_strand_id
1 'polypeptide(L)'
;MPGCCAFGCTNRCSKGFKLYRFPTDPQRRKLWEVKISRVGWKASNSSRLCEVHFDRHQFESGRADQKRKLKNSAVPTIFCHRSILKTRKSPKKRQTEVTNNLNKHTSHLKDHSYASNPSQRSSCKYSK
;
A
#
# COMPACT_ATOMS: atom_id res chain seq x y z
N MET A 1 -2.11 32.44 -7.49
CA MET A 1 -1.30 31.80 -6.42
C MET A 1 -1.33 30.29 -6.57
N PRO A 2 -0.20 29.58 -6.36
CA PRO A 2 -0.17 28.11 -6.49
C PRO A 2 -0.97 27.42 -5.39
N GLY A 3 -1.68 26.36 -5.75
CA GLY A 3 -2.45 25.50 -4.84
C GLY A 3 -1.89 24.08 -4.77
N CYS A 4 -2.37 23.30 -3.80
CA CYS A 4 -2.03 21.89 -3.67
C CYS A 4 -2.64 21.09 -4.83
N CYS A 5 -1.86 20.19 -5.45
CA CYS A 5 -2.32 19.33 -6.53
C CYS A 5 -2.90 17.98 -6.06
N ALA A 6 -2.88 17.71 -4.75
CA ALA A 6 -3.46 16.49 -4.21
C ALA A 6 -4.98 16.44 -4.44
N PHE A 7 -5.51 15.26 -4.73
CA PHE A 7 -6.94 15.05 -4.91
C PHE A 7 -7.73 15.49 -3.67
N GLY A 8 -8.78 16.30 -3.86
CA GLY A 8 -9.63 16.80 -2.79
C GLY A 8 -8.98 17.85 -1.86
N CYS A 9 -7.76 18.31 -2.15
CA CYS A 9 -7.08 19.29 -1.30
C CYS A 9 -7.25 20.72 -1.83
N THR A 10 -7.83 21.61 -1.04
CA THR A 10 -8.03 23.05 -1.38
C THR A 10 -7.06 23.98 -0.64
N ASN A 11 -5.95 23.42 -0.13
CA ASN A 11 -4.91 24.16 0.57
C ASN A 11 -4.07 25.00 -0.40
N ARG A 12 -3.75 26.22 0.01
CA ARG A 12 -3.04 27.22 -0.80
C ARG A 12 -2.08 28.01 0.09
N CYS A 13 -1.07 28.65 -0.51
CA CYS A 13 -0.18 29.56 0.22
C CYS A 13 -0.95 30.68 0.94
N SER A 14 -2.04 31.18 0.35
CA SER A 14 -2.87 32.25 0.93
C SER A 14 -3.51 31.86 2.26
N LYS A 15 -3.72 30.56 2.49
CA LYS A 15 -4.26 30.03 3.75
C LYS A 15 -3.15 29.69 4.77
N GLY A 16 -1.90 30.08 4.50
CA GLY A 16 -0.76 29.83 5.39
C GLY A 16 -0.08 28.46 5.24
N PHE A 17 -0.54 27.59 4.34
CA PHE A 17 0.08 26.29 4.14
C PHE A 17 1.39 26.38 3.36
N LYS A 18 2.41 25.64 3.80
CA LYS A 18 3.65 25.49 3.04
C LYS A 18 3.46 24.49 1.89
N LEU A 19 3.87 24.90 0.69
CA LEU A 19 3.81 24.08 -0.52
C LEU A 19 5.22 23.68 -0.97
N TYR A 20 5.38 22.40 -1.29
CA TYR A 20 6.63 21.78 -1.70
C TYR A 20 6.60 21.42 -3.18
N ARG A 21 7.75 21.65 -3.83
CA ARG A 21 7.97 21.29 -5.24
C ARG A 21 8.17 19.78 -5.37
N PHE A 22 7.83 19.26 -6.54
CA PHE A 22 8.20 17.89 -6.89
C PHE A 22 9.73 17.75 -6.93
N PRO A 23 10.28 16.60 -6.51
CA PRO A 23 11.70 16.31 -6.63
C PRO A 23 12.21 16.50 -8.07
N THR A 24 13.48 16.88 -8.20
CA THR A 24 14.18 16.92 -9.50
C THR A 24 14.42 15.52 -10.05
N ASP A 25 14.71 14.57 -9.16
CA ASP A 25 14.91 13.16 -9.51
C ASP A 25 13.65 12.57 -10.16
N PRO A 26 13.73 12.06 -11.41
CA PRO A 26 12.59 11.50 -12.13
C PRO A 26 11.98 10.29 -11.43
N GLN A 27 12.77 9.45 -10.75
CA GLN A 27 12.25 8.27 -10.06
C GLN A 27 11.35 8.69 -8.90
N ARG A 28 11.81 9.63 -8.08
CA ARG A 28 11.03 10.20 -6.98
C ARG A 28 9.84 11.02 -7.43
N ARG A 29 9.98 11.77 -8.52
CA ARG A 29 8.86 12.48 -9.15
C ARG A 29 7.75 11.51 -9.55
N LYS A 30 8.10 10.43 -10.25
CA LYS A 30 7.16 9.37 -10.63
C LYS A 30 6.52 8.72 -9.40
N LEU A 31 7.28 8.49 -8.32
CA LEU A 31 6.72 7.98 -7.08
C LEU A 31 5.66 8.91 -6.49
N TRP A 32 5.90 10.23 -6.49
CA TRP A 32 4.92 11.21 -6.02
C TRP A 32 3.67 11.24 -6.92
N GLU A 33 3.83 11.16 -8.24
CA GLU A 33 2.72 11.08 -9.19
C GLU A 33 1.83 9.86 -8.92
N VAL A 34 2.45 8.69 -8.74
CA VAL A 34 1.74 7.44 -8.40
C VAL A 34 0.98 7.58 -7.08
N LYS A 35 1.56 8.25 -6.08
CA LYS A 35 0.92 8.46 -4.76
C LYS A 35 -0.30 9.37 -4.82
N ILE A 36 -0.35 10.30 -5.78
CA ILE A 36 -1.54 11.16 -5.99
C ILE A 36 -2.69 10.35 -6.60
N SER A 37 -2.40 9.22 -7.26
CA SER A 37 -3.37 8.25 -7.77
C SER A 37 -4.42 8.85 -8.72
N ARG A 38 -4.00 9.79 -9.57
CA ARG A 38 -4.89 10.40 -10.59
C ARG A 38 -4.57 9.84 -11.96
N VAL A 39 -5.56 9.18 -12.58
CA VAL A 39 -5.42 8.56 -13.91
C VAL A 39 -5.07 9.62 -14.96
N GLY A 40 -4.06 9.34 -15.79
CA GLY A 40 -3.63 10.22 -16.88
C GLY A 40 -2.97 11.54 -16.46
N TRP A 41 -2.73 11.74 -15.17
CA TRP A 41 -2.14 12.97 -14.65
C TRP A 41 -0.63 12.86 -14.49
N LYS A 42 0.10 13.88 -14.92
CA LYS A 42 1.54 14.05 -14.71
C LYS A 42 1.82 15.34 -13.96
N ALA A 43 2.85 15.33 -13.12
CA ALA A 43 3.26 16.51 -12.39
C ALA A 43 3.99 17.49 -13.33
N SER A 44 3.52 18.73 -13.38
CA SER A 44 4.26 19.82 -14.03
C SER A 44 5.26 20.45 -13.07
N ASN A 45 6.15 21.31 -13.59
CA ASN A 45 7.07 22.10 -12.78
C ASN A 45 6.35 23.09 -11.83
N SER A 46 5.08 23.41 -12.10
CA SER A 46 4.23 24.24 -11.25
C SER A 46 3.41 23.44 -10.23
N SER A 47 3.30 22.12 -10.38
CA SER A 47 2.62 21.25 -9.41
C SER A 47 3.30 21.30 -8.04
N ARG A 48 2.50 21.34 -6.98
CA ARG A 48 2.97 21.42 -5.59
C ARG A 48 2.11 20.58 -4.66
N LEU A 49 2.71 20.00 -3.62
CA LEU A 49 2.00 19.36 -2.52
C LEU A 49 2.16 20.18 -1.24
N CYS A 50 1.08 20.36 -0.49
CA CYS A 50 1.16 21.05 0.80
C CYS A 50 1.68 20.12 1.92
N GLU A 51 2.15 20.74 2.99
CA GLU A 51 2.83 20.05 4.10
C GLU A 51 2.03 18.94 4.77
N VAL A 52 0.70 18.99 4.73
CA VAL A 52 -0.20 18.01 5.37
C VAL A 52 -0.14 16.62 4.73
N HIS A 53 0.42 16.51 3.52
CA HIS A 53 0.56 15.24 2.81
C HIS A 53 1.82 14.46 3.20
N PHE A 54 2.70 15.08 4.00
CA PHE A 54 3.96 14.51 4.45
C PHE A 54 3.90 14.27 5.95
N ASP A 55 4.38 13.11 6.36
CA ASP A 55 4.58 12.81 7.76
C ASP A 55 5.72 13.65 8.34
N ARG A 56 5.67 13.95 9.65
CA ARG A 56 6.63 14.82 10.35
C ARG A 56 8.07 14.29 10.23
N HIS A 57 8.23 12.97 10.17
CA HIS A 57 9.53 12.32 10.00
C HIS A 57 10.16 12.49 8.61
N GLN A 58 9.38 12.93 7.62
CA GLN A 58 9.85 13.20 6.26
C GLN A 58 10.51 14.58 6.14
N PHE A 59 10.44 15.41 7.18
CA PHE A 59 11.11 16.70 7.23
C PHE A 59 12.51 16.57 7.83
N GLU A 60 13.44 17.38 7.35
CA GLU A 60 14.76 17.51 7.94
C GLU A 60 14.64 18.13 9.35
N SER A 61 15.43 17.63 10.29
CA SER A 61 15.52 18.13 11.67
C SER A 61 16.86 18.81 11.87
N GLY A 62 16.93 19.85 12.73
CA GLY A 62 18.19 20.48 13.11
C GLY A 62 18.81 21.42 12.06
N ARG A 63 18.02 22.02 11.18
CA ARG A 63 18.51 23.08 10.28
C ARG A 63 18.76 24.37 11.04
N ALA A 64 19.92 24.98 10.84
CA ALA A 64 20.24 26.33 11.34
C ALA A 64 19.21 27.37 10.84
N ASP A 65 18.73 27.24 9.60
CA ASP A 65 17.75 28.15 8.99
C ASP A 65 16.34 28.10 9.62
N GLN A 66 16.07 27.19 10.57
CA GLN A 66 14.74 26.88 11.13
C GLN A 66 13.65 26.57 10.09
N LYS A 67 14.02 26.40 8.81
CA LYS A 67 13.09 26.17 7.71
C LYS A 67 12.72 24.69 7.62
N ARG A 68 11.42 24.41 7.64
CA ARG A 68 10.89 23.06 7.38
C ARG A 68 11.07 22.67 5.90
N LYS A 69 12.17 21.98 5.59
CA LYS A 69 12.41 21.36 4.28
C LYS A 69 12.21 19.85 4.34
N LEU A 70 11.68 19.28 3.26
CA LEU A 70 11.55 17.84 3.09
C LEU A 70 12.93 17.21 2.86
N LYS A 71 13.15 16.05 3.46
CA LYS A 71 14.31 15.20 3.18
C LYS A 71 14.34 14.86 1.69
N ASN A 72 15.53 14.64 1.15
CA ASN A 72 15.69 14.11 -0.20
C ASN A 72 14.96 12.79 -0.37
N SER A 73 14.83 12.01 0.72
CA SER A 73 14.13 10.73 0.77
C SER A 73 12.60 10.83 0.91
N ALA A 74 12.04 12.04 1.01
CA ALA A 74 10.63 12.24 1.36
C ALA A 74 9.63 11.70 0.34
N VAL A 75 8.53 11.11 0.83
CA VAL A 75 7.42 10.60 0.01
C VAL A 75 6.09 11.04 0.65
N PRO A 76 5.12 11.56 -0.13
CA PRO A 76 3.82 11.89 0.41
C PRO A 76 3.04 10.60 0.68
N THR A 77 2.54 10.45 1.89
CA THR A 77 1.85 9.24 2.35
C THR A 77 0.42 9.51 2.80
N ILE A 78 0.09 10.75 3.14
CA ILE A 78 -1.18 11.13 3.73
C ILE A 78 -2.10 11.67 2.62
N PHE A 79 -3.07 10.87 2.18
CA PHE A 79 -4.07 11.26 1.19
C PHE A 79 -5.45 10.75 1.60
N CYS A 80 -6.51 11.53 1.35
CA CYS A 80 -7.88 11.17 1.72
C CYS A 80 -8.40 9.92 1.01
N HIS A 81 -7.95 9.65 -0.23
CA HIS A 81 -8.38 8.49 -1.01
C HIS A 81 -7.70 7.17 -0.55
N ARG A 82 -6.66 7.25 0.28
CA ARG A 82 -6.07 6.07 0.93
C ARG A 82 -6.60 5.99 2.34
N SER A 83 -7.67 5.23 2.54
CA SER A 83 -8.03 4.79 3.89
C SER A 83 -6.86 3.98 4.45
N ILE A 84 -6.32 4.39 5.59
CA ILE A 84 -5.34 3.58 6.32
C ILE A 84 -6.06 2.28 6.69
N LEU A 85 -5.72 1.19 6.00
CA LEU A 85 -6.22 -0.13 6.38
C LEU A 85 -5.70 -0.39 7.78
N LYS A 86 -6.60 -0.43 8.76
CA LYS A 86 -6.25 -0.86 10.13
C LYS A 86 -5.66 -2.26 9.98
N THR A 87 -4.38 -2.41 10.26
CA THR A 87 -3.74 -3.72 10.25
C THR A 87 -4.49 -4.61 11.23
N ARG A 88 -5.01 -5.74 10.76
CA ARG A 88 -5.62 -6.73 11.65
C ARG A 88 -4.54 -7.18 12.63
N LYS A 89 -4.85 -7.21 13.93
CA LYS A 89 -3.96 -7.81 14.93
C LYS A 89 -3.63 -9.23 14.44
N SER A 90 -2.35 -9.60 14.49
CA SER A 90 -1.92 -10.95 14.17
C SER A 90 -2.72 -11.95 15.02
N PRO A 91 -3.15 -13.09 14.46
CA PRO A 91 -3.81 -14.13 15.25
C PRO A 91 -2.92 -14.52 16.44
N LYS A 92 -3.52 -14.63 17.63
CA LYS A 92 -2.80 -15.05 18.85
C LYS A 92 -2.26 -16.46 18.58
N LYS A 93 -0.94 -16.68 18.68
CA LYS A 93 -0.36 -18.02 18.56
C LYS A 93 -1.02 -18.93 19.60
N ARG A 94 -1.68 -20.01 19.15
CA ARG A 94 -2.17 -21.08 20.02
C ARG A 94 -0.95 -21.83 20.53
N GLN A 95 -0.73 -21.87 21.85
CA GLN A 95 0.28 -22.73 22.45
C GLN A 95 -0.23 -24.18 22.30
N THR A 96 0.49 -25.00 21.54
CA THR A 96 0.28 -26.45 21.54
C THR A 96 1.12 -27.03 22.68
N GLU A 97 0.47 -27.45 23.75
CA GLU A 97 1.11 -28.29 24.76
C GLU A 97 1.42 -29.64 24.12
N VAL A 98 2.70 -29.92 23.92
CA VAL A 98 3.17 -31.24 23.47
C VAL A 98 3.18 -32.13 24.71
N THR A 99 2.04 -32.76 25.02
CA THR A 99 2.04 -33.91 25.93
C THR A 99 2.57 -35.12 25.17
N ASN A 100 3.86 -35.41 25.34
CA ASN A 100 4.43 -36.71 25.00
C ASN A 100 3.79 -37.76 25.92
N ASN A 101 2.82 -38.52 25.41
CA ASN A 101 2.51 -39.81 26.01
C ASN A 101 2.16 -40.84 24.93
N LEU A 102 3.11 -41.74 24.72
CA LEU A 102 3.08 -42.86 23.80
C LEU A 102 2.42 -44.06 24.49
N ASN A 103 1.17 -44.39 24.15
CA ASN A 103 0.75 -45.74 23.72
C ASN A 103 -0.77 -45.97 23.67
N LYS A 104 -1.19 -46.46 22.49
CA LYS A 104 -2.22 -47.47 22.17
C LYS A 104 -3.66 -47.30 22.70
N HIS A 105 -4.62 -47.17 21.77
CA HIS A 105 -5.29 -48.35 21.20
C HIS A 105 -6.06 -48.01 19.90
N THR A 106 -6.15 -49.02 19.05
CA THR A 106 -6.66 -49.06 17.68
C THR A 106 -8.18 -48.91 17.58
N SER A 107 -8.66 -48.21 16.54
CA SER A 107 -9.65 -48.71 15.54
C SER A 107 -10.46 -47.55 14.95
N HIS A 108 -10.22 -47.24 13.67
CA HIS A 108 -11.27 -47.14 12.64
C HIS A 108 -10.59 -46.71 11.33
N LEU A 109 -10.15 -47.69 10.53
CA LEU A 109 -9.88 -47.47 9.11
C LEU A 109 -11.18 -46.97 8.46
N LYS A 110 -11.14 -45.78 7.86
CA LYS A 110 -12.14 -45.37 6.86
C LYS A 110 -11.36 -45.10 5.59
N ASP A 111 -11.32 -46.12 4.76
CA ASP A 111 -10.90 -46.03 3.36
C ASP A 111 -11.79 -44.99 2.67
N HIS A 112 -11.20 -43.86 2.30
CA HIS A 112 -11.78 -42.94 1.33
C HIS A 112 -11.05 -43.13 -0.01
N SER A 113 -11.25 -44.31 -0.61
CA SER A 113 -10.94 -44.54 -2.02
C SER A 113 -11.95 -43.79 -2.89
N TYR A 114 -11.68 -42.52 -3.17
CA TYR A 114 -12.52 -41.74 -4.10
C TYR A 114 -12.21 -42.17 -5.54
N ALA A 115 -12.97 -43.16 -6.00
CA ALA A 115 -13.30 -43.43 -7.40
C ALA A 115 -12.10 -43.67 -8.35
N SER A 116 -11.59 -44.90 -8.34
CA SER A 116 -11.20 -45.55 -9.60
C SER A 116 -12.47 -46.13 -10.22
N ASN A 117 -12.91 -45.64 -11.39
CA ASN A 117 -13.15 -46.50 -12.56
C ASN A 117 -13.56 -45.73 -13.85
N PRO A 118 -13.36 -46.36 -15.03
CA PRO A 118 -13.02 -45.70 -16.30
C PRO A 118 -14.13 -45.76 -17.37
N SER A 119 -13.87 -45.05 -18.49
CA SER A 119 -14.58 -45.07 -19.79
C SER A 119 -15.90 -44.29 -19.84
N GLN A 120 -16.27 -43.52 -20.87
CA GLN A 120 -16.06 -43.63 -22.31
C GLN A 120 -15.97 -42.24 -22.98
N ARG A 121 -15.33 -42.27 -24.14
CA ARG A 121 -15.08 -41.27 -25.18
C ARG A 121 -16.33 -40.48 -25.62
N SER A 122 -16.20 -39.18 -25.83
CA SER A 122 -17.07 -38.39 -26.72
C SER A 122 -16.31 -37.18 -27.25
N SER A 123 -16.08 -37.16 -28.57
CA SER A 123 -15.39 -36.10 -29.30
C SER A 123 -16.30 -34.88 -29.49
N CYS A 124 -15.90 -33.71 -29.01
CA CYS A 124 -16.54 -32.45 -29.39
C CYS A 124 -15.77 -31.84 -30.57
N LYS A 125 -16.36 -31.91 -31.77
CA LYS A 125 -15.88 -31.23 -32.98
C LYS A 125 -16.14 -29.73 -32.84
N TYR A 126 -15.13 -28.90 -33.08
CA TYR A 126 -15.27 -27.46 -33.25
C TYR A 126 -15.37 -27.16 -34.75
N SER A 127 -16.37 -26.37 -35.15
CA SER A 127 -16.51 -25.88 -36.52
C SER A 127 -17.09 -24.47 -36.51
N LYS A 128 -16.30 -23.49 -36.94
CA LYS A 128 -16.67 -22.43 -37.88
C LYS A 128 -15.40 -21.77 -38.41
#